data_AF-A0A1T5MH72-F1
#
_entry.id   AF-A0A1T5MH72-F1
#
_cell.length_a   1.000
_cell.length_b   1.000
_cell.length_c   1.000
_cell.angle_alpha   90.00
_cell.angle_beta   90.00
_cell.angle_gamma   90.00
#
_symmetry.space_group_name_H-M   'P 1'
#
loop_
_entity.id
_entity.type
_entity.pdbx_description
1 polymer ?
#
loop_
_entity_poly.entity_id
_entity_poly.type
_entity_poly.pdbx_seq_one_letter_code
_entity_poly.pdbx_strand_id
1 'polypeptide(L)'
;MKNEINKDKSTFLNILIFIIFFIISLSIGLFFLIQNSGLNIYLAVSKIIVLFLIVFTIYLLCLLLLIIRIEKNNTIPKFLIPIFEKSIRIIYPLMIIFTNIFKIEKDSIRRFFSEINNKIVLSKSKKLNPKDILIVAPHCLQKSSCKYKITGDVNNCKKCGGCDINGLLDLCTSYNVKLYIVTGGTLARKVIKDHRPKGIIAVACERDLSHGILDVKNIPVIGVKNERPNGPCYNTKVDINKVEKAIKHFLRRE
;
A
#
# COMPACT_ATOMS: atom_id res chain seq x y z
N MET A 1 -8.04 5.24 -16.02
CA MET A 1 -8.12 5.43 -14.55
C MET A 1 -9.35 4.80 -13.88
N LYS A 2 -10.60 5.28 -13.99
CA LYS A 2 -11.75 4.65 -13.28
C LYS A 2 -11.97 3.16 -13.63
N ASN A 3 -11.82 2.79 -14.90
CA ASN A 3 -11.99 1.39 -15.33
C ASN A 3 -10.86 0.47 -14.84
N GLU A 4 -9.62 0.97 -14.75
CA GLU A 4 -8.48 0.21 -14.21
C GLU A 4 -8.61 -0.01 -12.70
N ILE A 5 -9.03 1.03 -11.96
CA ILE A 5 -9.29 0.92 -10.52
C ILE A 5 -10.39 -0.10 -10.25
N ASN A 6 -11.47 -0.09 -11.04
CA ASN A 6 -12.56 -1.07 -10.93
C ASN A 6 -12.08 -2.50 -11.24
N LYS A 7 -11.20 -2.66 -12.22
CA LYS A 7 -10.59 -3.96 -12.55
C LYS A 7 -9.71 -4.45 -11.41
N ASP A 8 -8.80 -3.62 -10.91
CA ASP A 8 -7.87 -3.97 -9.84
C ASP A 8 -8.60 -4.36 -8.55
N LYS A 9 -9.65 -3.61 -8.22
CA LYS A 9 -10.60 -3.94 -7.14
C LYS A 9 -11.25 -5.30 -7.34
N SER A 10 -11.83 -5.54 -8.52
CA SER A 10 -12.50 -6.81 -8.83
C SER A 10 -11.53 -7.98 -8.68
N THR A 11 -10.31 -7.84 -9.19
CA THR A 11 -9.25 -8.84 -9.04
C THR A 11 -8.91 -9.11 -7.58
N PHE A 12 -8.74 -8.06 -6.75
CA PHE A 12 -8.48 -8.23 -5.33
C PHE A 12 -9.63 -8.94 -4.61
N LEU A 13 -10.88 -8.53 -4.85
CA LEU A 13 -12.06 -9.11 -4.21
C LEU A 13 -12.27 -10.57 -4.64
N ASN A 14 -12.08 -10.89 -5.92
CA ASN A 14 -12.25 -12.24 -6.44
C ASN A 14 -11.23 -13.22 -5.83
N ILE A 15 -9.96 -12.79 -5.69
CA ILE A 15 -8.96 -13.63 -5.00
C ILE A 15 -9.33 -13.81 -3.53
N LEU A 16 -9.78 -12.75 -2.84
CA LEU A 16 -10.18 -12.87 -1.43
C LEU A 16 -11.38 -13.81 -1.24
N ILE A 17 -12.39 -13.72 -2.13
CA ILE A 17 -13.55 -14.63 -2.14
C ILE A 17 -13.11 -16.06 -2.44
N PHE A 18 -12.19 -16.26 -3.38
CA PHE A 18 -11.64 -17.58 -3.68
C PHE A 18 -10.93 -18.18 -2.47
N ILE A 19 -10.13 -17.40 -1.73
CA ILE A 19 -9.46 -17.84 -0.50
C ILE A 19 -10.49 -18.28 0.55
N ILE A 20 -11.56 -17.48 0.72
CA ILE A 20 -12.66 -17.80 1.65
C ILE A 20 -13.32 -19.12 1.25
N PHE A 21 -13.67 -19.27 -0.04
CA PHE A 21 -14.32 -20.49 -0.56
C PHE A 21 -13.41 -21.73 -0.39
N PHE A 22 -12.12 -21.59 -0.68
CA PHE A 22 -11.14 -22.65 -0.51
C PHE A 22 -11.04 -23.11 0.95
N ILE A 23 -11.01 -22.17 1.90
CA ILE A 23 -10.97 -22.49 3.34
C ILE A 23 -12.26 -23.15 3.81
N ILE A 24 -13.42 -22.71 3.32
CA ILE A 24 -14.72 -23.35 3.62
C ILE A 24 -14.74 -24.79 3.09
N SER A 25 -14.34 -24.99 1.84
CA SER A 25 -14.27 -26.33 1.22
C SER A 25 -13.33 -27.25 2.00
N LEU A 26 -12.15 -26.75 2.41
CA LEU A 26 -11.21 -27.49 3.24
C LEU A 26 -11.80 -27.84 4.62
N SER A 27 -12.51 -26.90 5.25
CA SER A 27 -13.16 -27.11 6.55
C SER A 27 -14.23 -28.20 6.49
N ILE A 28 -15.06 -28.19 5.44
CA ILE A 28 -16.10 -29.20 5.20
C ILE A 28 -15.46 -30.57 4.94
N GLY A 29 -14.43 -30.64 4.08
CA GLY A 29 -13.72 -31.88 3.79
C GLY A 29 -13.09 -32.50 5.04
N LEU A 30 -12.43 -31.70 5.88
CA LEU A 30 -11.90 -32.16 7.15
C LEU A 30 -13.00 -32.64 8.10
N PHE A 31 -14.12 -31.92 8.19
CA PHE A 31 -15.25 -32.34 9.02
C PHE A 31 -15.79 -33.73 8.64
N PHE A 32 -15.96 -34.00 7.35
CA PHE A 32 -16.39 -35.32 6.87
C PHE A 32 -15.40 -36.44 7.20
N LEU A 33 -14.09 -36.18 7.06
CA LEU A 33 -13.04 -37.14 7.41
C LEU A 33 -13.02 -37.47 8.91
N ILE A 34 -13.26 -36.48 9.76
CA ILE A 34 -13.33 -36.64 11.22
C ILE A 34 -14.47 -37.57 11.59
N GLN A 35 -15.67 -37.36 11.01
CA GLN A 35 -16.87 -38.13 11.35
C GLN A 35 -16.73 -39.63 11.04
N ASN A 36 -15.84 -40.01 10.12
CA ASN A 36 -15.60 -41.39 9.72
C ASN A 36 -14.38 -42.07 10.41
N SER A 37 -13.78 -41.42 11.41
CA SER A 37 -12.51 -41.87 12.04
C SER A 37 -12.69 -42.25 13.52
N GLY A 38 -12.07 -43.35 13.97
CA GLY A 38 -12.31 -43.96 15.30
C GLY A 38 -11.25 -43.71 16.39
N LEU A 39 -10.25 -42.86 16.17
CA LEU A 39 -9.14 -42.62 17.12
C LEU A 39 -9.32 -41.29 17.88
N ASN A 40 -9.50 -41.36 19.20
CA ASN A 40 -9.90 -40.24 20.06
C ASN A 40 -8.96 -39.02 20.05
N ILE A 41 -7.63 -39.20 19.96
CA ILE A 41 -6.67 -38.09 19.95
C ILE A 41 -6.70 -37.33 18.61
N TYR A 42 -6.81 -38.05 17.50
CA TYR A 42 -6.93 -37.47 16.16
C TYR A 42 -8.22 -36.64 16.03
N LEU A 43 -9.32 -37.12 16.61
CA LEU A 43 -10.61 -36.40 16.66
C LEU A 43 -10.53 -35.09 17.46
N ALA A 44 -9.76 -35.02 18.55
CA ALA A 44 -9.63 -33.79 19.33
C ALA A 44 -8.83 -32.71 18.58
N VAL A 45 -7.67 -33.06 18.03
CA VAL A 45 -6.80 -32.13 17.30
C VAL A 45 -7.50 -31.60 16.03
N SER A 46 -8.16 -32.47 15.29
CA SER A 46 -8.87 -32.12 14.06
C SER A 46 -10.08 -31.19 14.31
N LYS A 47 -10.82 -31.37 15.41
CA LYS A 47 -11.88 -30.43 15.83
C LYS A 47 -11.35 -29.02 16.11
N ILE A 48 -10.19 -28.90 16.75
CA ILE A 48 -9.52 -27.61 17.02
C ILE A 48 -9.16 -26.93 15.69
N ILE A 49 -8.63 -27.68 14.72
CA ILE A 49 -8.29 -27.16 13.39
C ILE A 49 -9.55 -26.65 12.67
N VAL A 50 -10.64 -27.42 12.66
CA VAL A 50 -11.90 -26.99 12.04
C VAL A 50 -12.45 -25.73 12.71
N LEU A 51 -12.44 -25.66 14.04
CA LEU A 51 -12.86 -24.45 14.77
C LEU A 51 -12.01 -23.24 14.38
N PHE A 52 -10.67 -23.41 14.31
CA PHE A 52 -9.78 -22.34 13.85
C PHE A 52 -10.10 -21.89 12.43
N LEU A 53 -10.34 -22.81 11.48
CA LEU A 53 -10.69 -22.47 10.10
C LEU A 53 -12.04 -21.72 10.01
N ILE A 54 -13.03 -22.10 10.82
CA ILE A 54 -14.32 -21.40 10.90
C ILE A 54 -14.11 -19.97 11.42
N VAL A 55 -13.40 -19.79 12.53
CA VAL A 55 -13.10 -18.46 13.09
C VAL A 55 -12.31 -17.61 12.08
N PHE A 56 -11.33 -18.20 11.40
CA PHE A 56 -10.56 -17.53 10.38
C PHE A 56 -11.40 -17.13 9.15
N THR A 57 -12.36 -17.98 8.75
CA THR A 57 -13.32 -17.68 7.68
C THR A 57 -14.20 -16.49 8.05
N ILE A 58 -14.74 -16.46 9.27
CA ILE A 58 -15.54 -15.32 9.78
C ILE A 58 -14.68 -14.04 9.75
N TYR A 59 -13.44 -14.12 10.19
CA TYR A 59 -12.50 -12.99 10.14
C TYR A 59 -12.27 -12.47 8.70
N LEU A 60 -12.08 -13.35 7.71
CA LEU A 60 -11.93 -12.96 6.31
C LEU A 60 -13.21 -12.35 5.73
N LEU A 61 -14.39 -12.87 6.10
CA LEU A 61 -15.69 -12.30 5.71
C LEU A 61 -15.87 -10.89 6.29
N CYS A 62 -15.53 -10.68 7.56
CA CYS A 62 -15.54 -9.33 8.17
C CYS A 62 -14.59 -8.39 7.41
N LEU A 63 -13.39 -8.86 7.03
CA LEU A 63 -12.44 -8.08 6.26
C LEU A 63 -12.99 -7.69 4.89
N LEU A 64 -13.61 -8.63 4.18
CA LEU A 64 -14.27 -8.41 2.89
C LEU A 64 -15.34 -7.31 2.99
N LEU A 65 -16.21 -7.39 4.00
CA LEU A 65 -17.25 -6.39 4.25
C LEU A 65 -16.67 -4.99 4.53
N LEU A 66 -15.57 -4.91 5.28
CA LEU A 66 -14.87 -3.64 5.55
C LEU A 66 -14.26 -3.03 4.28
N ILE A 67 -13.66 -3.84 3.40
CA ILE A 67 -13.14 -3.37 2.10
C ILE A 67 -14.30 -2.80 1.27
N ILE A 68 -15.43 -3.52 1.17
CA ILE A 68 -16.61 -3.05 0.44
C ILE A 68 -17.15 -1.74 1.03
N ARG A 69 -17.16 -1.59 2.35
CA ARG A 69 -17.62 -0.37 3.03
C ARG A 69 -16.74 0.84 2.70
N ILE A 70 -15.43 0.69 2.75
CA ILE A 70 -14.45 1.74 2.39
C ILE A 70 -14.58 2.13 0.93
N GLU A 71 -14.79 1.15 0.08
CA GLU A 71 -14.99 1.37 -1.35
C GLU A 71 -16.22 2.21 -1.65
N LYS A 72 -17.29 2.06 -0.87
CA LYS A 72 -18.49 2.90 -0.94
C LYS A 72 -18.32 4.28 -0.28
N ASN A 73 -17.09 4.66 0.09
CA ASN A 73 -16.78 5.88 0.86
C ASN A 73 -17.58 6.03 2.15
N ASN A 74 -18.07 4.92 2.71
CA ASN A 74 -18.76 4.95 3.99
C ASN A 74 -17.74 5.13 5.11
N THR A 75 -18.11 5.89 6.14
CA THR A 75 -17.28 6.09 7.31
C THR A 75 -17.05 4.76 8.03
N ILE A 76 -15.78 4.48 8.33
CA ILE A 76 -15.38 3.35 9.17
C ILE A 76 -15.43 3.83 10.62
N PRO A 77 -16.02 3.05 11.54
CA PRO A 77 -15.87 3.30 12.97
C PRO A 77 -14.40 3.41 13.36
N LYS A 78 -14.03 4.47 14.11
CA LYS A 78 -12.62 4.77 14.45
C LYS A 78 -11.89 3.60 15.14
N PHE A 79 -12.61 2.81 15.94
CA PHE A 79 -12.04 1.65 16.64
C PHE A 79 -11.66 0.48 15.70
N LEU A 80 -12.29 0.38 14.51
CA LEU A 80 -12.00 -0.67 13.53
C LEU A 80 -10.80 -0.33 12.65
N ILE A 81 -10.43 0.94 12.53
CA ILE A 81 -9.36 1.39 11.61
C ILE A 81 -8.01 0.71 11.90
N PRO A 82 -7.51 0.65 13.16
CA PRO A 82 -6.23 0.00 13.45
C PRO A 82 -6.25 -1.51 13.19
N ILE A 83 -7.38 -2.17 13.50
CA ILE A 83 -7.59 -3.59 13.23
C ILE A 83 -7.54 -3.83 11.73
N PHE A 84 -8.30 -3.05 10.97
CA PHE A 84 -8.38 -3.16 9.51
C PHE A 84 -7.04 -2.91 8.82
N GLU A 85 -6.29 -1.88 9.25
CA GLU A 85 -4.94 -1.63 8.73
C GLU A 85 -4.00 -2.83 8.97
N LYS A 86 -4.01 -3.38 10.19
CA LYS A 86 -3.21 -4.56 10.53
C LYS A 86 -3.63 -5.76 9.68
N SER A 87 -4.93 -5.98 9.53
CA SER A 87 -5.49 -7.05 8.70
C SER A 87 -5.06 -6.95 7.24
N ILE A 88 -5.14 -5.75 6.64
CA ILE A 88 -4.75 -5.52 5.25
C ILE A 88 -3.24 -5.79 5.03
N ARG A 89 -2.40 -5.42 6.00
CA ARG A 89 -0.96 -5.72 5.95
C ARG A 89 -0.66 -7.22 6.06
N ILE A 90 -1.46 -7.98 6.79
CA ILE A 90 -1.31 -9.45 6.95
C ILE A 90 -1.87 -10.21 5.75
N ILE A 91 -3.00 -9.79 5.20
CA ILE A 91 -3.63 -10.47 4.05
C ILE A 91 -2.85 -10.23 2.76
N TYR A 92 -2.23 -9.06 2.59
CA TYR A 92 -1.56 -8.69 1.35
C TYR A 92 -0.48 -9.71 0.90
N PRO A 93 0.45 -10.17 1.76
CA PRO A 93 1.40 -11.21 1.36
C PRO A 93 0.74 -12.50 0.87
N LEU A 94 -0.36 -12.92 1.52
CA LEU A 94 -1.15 -14.08 1.09
C LEU A 94 -1.73 -13.85 -0.30
N MET A 95 -2.31 -12.67 -0.55
CA MET A 95 -2.83 -12.29 -1.87
C MET A 95 -1.75 -12.40 -2.95
N ILE A 96 -0.54 -11.91 -2.69
CA ILE A 96 0.58 -12.00 -3.63
C ILE A 96 0.98 -13.46 -3.91
N ILE A 97 0.95 -14.34 -2.90
CA ILE A 97 1.21 -15.78 -3.12
C ILE A 97 0.17 -16.37 -4.08
N PHE A 98 -1.12 -16.10 -3.87
CA PHE A 98 -2.19 -16.58 -4.77
C PHE A 98 -2.06 -16.03 -6.19
N THR A 99 -1.59 -14.79 -6.37
CA THR A 99 -1.34 -14.28 -7.74
C THR A 99 -0.30 -15.09 -8.50
N ASN A 100 0.71 -15.68 -7.82
CA ASN A 100 1.68 -16.56 -8.47
C ASN A 100 1.03 -17.85 -8.97
N ILE A 101 0.12 -18.42 -8.18
CA ILE A 101 -0.58 -19.67 -8.49
C ILE A 101 -1.51 -19.48 -9.69
N PHE A 102 -2.26 -18.38 -9.71
CA PHE A 102 -3.26 -18.10 -10.75
C PHE A 102 -2.71 -17.30 -11.95
N LYS A 103 -1.39 -17.04 -12.01
CA LYS A 103 -0.75 -16.22 -13.05
C LYS A 103 -1.41 -14.85 -13.26
N ILE A 104 -1.89 -14.23 -12.17
CA ILE A 104 -2.53 -12.91 -12.18
C ILE A 104 -1.45 -11.82 -12.10
N GLU A 105 -1.67 -10.68 -12.76
CA GLU A 105 -0.77 -9.52 -12.68
C GLU A 105 -0.66 -8.99 -11.23
N LYS A 106 0.54 -9.10 -10.64
CA LYS A 106 0.80 -8.67 -9.26
C LYS A 106 0.56 -7.18 -9.03
N ASP A 107 0.83 -6.36 -10.05
CA ASP A 107 0.72 -4.91 -9.97
C ASP A 107 -0.74 -4.49 -9.74
N SER A 108 -1.71 -5.29 -10.17
CA SER A 108 -3.14 -5.08 -9.87
C SER A 108 -3.41 -5.11 -8.35
N ILE A 109 -2.94 -6.15 -7.66
CA ILE A 109 -3.07 -6.29 -6.20
C ILE A 109 -2.28 -5.23 -5.46
N ARG A 110 -1.08 -4.89 -5.94
CA ARG A 110 -0.23 -3.84 -5.35
C ARG A 110 -0.86 -2.46 -5.43
N ARG A 111 -1.46 -2.10 -6.58
CA ARG A 111 -2.19 -0.84 -6.76
C ARG A 111 -3.33 -0.75 -5.77
N PHE A 112 -4.22 -1.74 -5.78
CA PHE A 112 -5.38 -1.74 -4.90
C PHE A 112 -4.99 -1.70 -3.40
N PHE A 113 -3.95 -2.43 -3.01
CA PHE A 113 -3.40 -2.36 -1.65
C PHE A 113 -2.95 -0.94 -1.27
N SER A 114 -2.20 -0.27 -2.15
CA SER A 114 -1.74 1.10 -1.92
C SER A 114 -2.90 2.10 -1.84
N GLU A 115 -3.95 1.91 -2.63
CA GLU A 115 -5.16 2.74 -2.60
C GLU A 115 -5.96 2.55 -1.31
N ILE A 116 -6.17 1.32 -0.87
CA ILE A 116 -6.82 1.03 0.41
C ILE A 116 -6.00 1.61 1.56
N ASN A 117 -4.68 1.45 1.56
CA ASN A 117 -3.81 2.09 2.54
C ASN A 117 -3.99 3.61 2.55
N ASN A 118 -4.02 4.25 1.38
CA ASN A 118 -4.23 5.69 1.29
C ASN A 118 -5.59 6.08 1.89
N LYS A 119 -6.68 5.38 1.57
CA LYS A 119 -8.01 5.65 2.15
C LYS A 119 -7.98 5.53 3.68
N ILE A 120 -7.33 4.49 4.21
CA ILE A 120 -7.15 4.31 5.66
C ILE A 120 -6.39 5.49 6.25
N VAL A 121 -5.24 5.85 5.69
CA VAL A 121 -4.40 6.94 6.19
C VAL A 121 -5.15 8.27 6.14
N LEU A 122 -5.81 8.56 5.03
CA LEU A 122 -6.61 9.79 4.84
C LEU A 122 -7.74 9.90 5.87
N SER A 123 -8.33 8.77 6.31
CA SER A 123 -9.43 8.78 7.28
C SER A 123 -8.99 9.00 8.74
N LYS A 124 -7.72 8.73 9.08
CA LYS A 124 -7.22 8.75 10.47
C LYS A 124 -6.12 9.78 10.74
N SER A 125 -5.54 10.38 9.69
CA SER A 125 -4.39 11.26 9.85
C SER A 125 -4.73 12.48 10.72
N LYS A 126 -3.73 12.94 11.48
CA LYS A 126 -3.81 14.18 12.26
C LYS A 126 -3.13 15.30 11.48
N LYS A 127 -3.43 16.55 11.86
CA LYS A 127 -2.69 17.71 11.37
C LYS A 127 -1.21 17.57 11.74
N LEU A 128 -0.33 17.73 10.76
CA LEU A 128 1.12 17.71 10.93
C LEU A 128 1.70 19.10 10.65
N ASN A 129 2.88 19.37 11.20
CA ASN A 129 3.67 20.53 10.80
C ASN A 129 4.42 20.22 9.50
N PRO A 130 4.69 21.22 8.63
CA PRO A 130 5.45 21.00 7.40
C PRO A 130 6.79 20.27 7.61
N LYS A 131 7.53 20.63 8.66
CA LYS A 131 8.82 20.04 9.02
C LYS A 131 8.73 18.55 9.41
N ASP A 132 7.55 18.08 9.80
CA ASP A 132 7.28 16.70 10.19
C ASP A 132 6.90 15.81 8.98
N ILE A 133 6.72 16.40 7.80
CA ILE A 133 6.35 15.71 6.55
C ILE A 133 7.60 15.46 5.70
N LEU A 134 7.75 14.22 5.25
CA LEU A 134 8.83 13.79 4.37
C LEU A 134 8.26 13.27 3.05
N ILE A 135 8.67 13.88 1.95
CA ILE A 135 8.44 13.36 0.60
C ILE A 135 9.64 12.50 0.22
N VAL A 136 9.39 11.25 -0.17
CA VAL A 136 10.40 10.33 -0.69
C VAL A 136 10.04 10.00 -2.12
N ALA A 137 10.92 10.31 -3.06
CA ALA A 137 10.69 10.07 -4.48
C ALA A 137 11.87 9.33 -5.13
N PRO A 138 11.65 8.59 -6.22
CA PRO A 138 12.69 7.78 -6.83
C PRO A 138 13.52 8.62 -7.79
N HIS A 139 14.82 8.33 -7.88
CA HIS A 139 15.70 8.90 -8.89
C HIS A 139 15.21 8.69 -10.33
N CYS A 140 14.36 7.68 -10.58
CA CYS A 140 13.77 7.40 -11.88
C CYS A 140 12.88 8.53 -12.43
N LEU A 141 12.48 9.50 -11.60
CA LEU A 141 11.79 10.72 -12.06
C LEU A 141 12.76 11.70 -12.73
N GLN A 142 14.04 11.63 -12.39
CA GLN A 142 15.06 12.46 -13.02
C GLN A 142 15.24 12.03 -14.47
N LYS A 143 15.34 13.02 -15.38
CA LYS A 143 15.65 12.74 -16.78
C LYS A 143 17.01 12.05 -16.88
N SER A 144 17.08 10.94 -17.61
CA SER A 144 18.28 10.12 -17.77
C SER A 144 19.47 10.89 -18.36
N SER A 145 19.21 11.87 -19.23
CA SER A 145 20.22 12.74 -19.83
C SER A 145 20.63 13.93 -18.93
N CYS A 146 20.13 14.02 -17.70
CA CYS A 146 20.47 15.09 -16.78
C CYS A 146 21.92 14.93 -16.30
N LYS A 147 22.73 15.98 -16.49
CA LYS A 147 24.14 15.99 -16.07
C LYS A 147 24.33 16.16 -14.56
N TYR A 148 23.33 16.68 -13.86
CA TYR A 148 23.39 17.01 -12.43
C TYR A 148 22.82 15.87 -11.58
N LYS A 149 23.65 15.08 -10.90
CA LYS A 149 23.15 14.01 -10.01
C LYS A 149 22.50 14.59 -8.76
N ILE A 150 21.25 14.20 -8.48
CA ILE A 150 20.47 14.67 -7.32
C ILE A 150 20.30 13.60 -6.23
N THR A 151 20.92 12.43 -6.42
CA THR A 151 20.88 11.36 -5.41
C THR A 151 21.73 11.79 -4.21
N GLY A 152 21.14 11.83 -3.02
CA GLY A 152 21.82 12.28 -1.80
C GLY A 152 21.66 13.77 -1.49
N ASP A 153 21.75 14.64 -2.52
CA ASP A 153 21.46 16.06 -2.38
C ASP A 153 20.56 16.56 -3.52
N VAL A 154 19.31 16.86 -3.19
CA VAL A 154 18.32 17.34 -4.16
C VAL A 154 18.59 18.78 -4.60
N ASN A 155 19.38 19.54 -3.85
CA ASN A 155 19.69 20.94 -4.15
C ASN A 155 20.61 21.10 -5.38
N ASN A 156 21.23 20.01 -5.86
CA ASN A 156 21.99 20.02 -7.10
C ASN A 156 21.11 20.18 -8.36
N CYS A 157 19.78 20.08 -8.21
CA CYS A 157 18.86 20.32 -9.31
C CYS A 157 18.89 21.79 -9.75
N LYS A 158 19.17 22.05 -11.04
CA LYS A 158 19.15 23.39 -11.64
C LYS A 158 17.76 23.90 -12.05
N LYS A 159 16.68 23.21 -11.65
CA LYS A 159 15.30 23.60 -11.94
C LYS A 159 15.04 23.92 -13.43
N CYS A 160 15.63 23.15 -14.34
CA CYS A 160 15.55 23.39 -15.78
C CYS A 160 14.20 22.99 -16.43
N GLY A 161 13.21 22.54 -15.64
CA GLY A 161 11.92 22.07 -16.13
C GLY A 161 11.93 20.74 -16.90
N GLY A 162 13.09 20.10 -17.10
CA GLY A 162 13.21 18.90 -17.92
C GLY A 162 12.69 17.60 -17.31
N CYS A 163 12.25 17.62 -16.05
CA CYS A 163 11.65 16.47 -15.34
C CYS A 163 10.83 16.92 -14.12
N ASP A 164 10.01 16.01 -13.59
CA ASP A 164 9.04 16.29 -12.53
C ASP A 164 9.67 16.62 -11.17
N ILE A 165 10.97 16.38 -11.01
CA ILE A 165 11.75 16.83 -9.85
C ILE A 165 11.59 18.33 -9.63
N ASN A 166 11.51 19.13 -10.70
CA ASN A 166 11.30 20.57 -10.58
C ASN A 166 9.99 20.89 -9.84
N GLY A 167 8.88 20.28 -10.28
CA GLY A 167 7.57 20.47 -9.64
C GLY A 167 7.55 19.99 -8.19
N LEU A 168 8.23 18.88 -7.88
CA LEU A 168 8.36 18.41 -6.49
C LEU A 168 9.14 19.41 -5.63
N LEU A 169 10.23 19.99 -6.14
CA LEU A 169 11.00 21.01 -5.43
C LEU A 169 10.17 22.28 -5.21
N ASP A 170 9.40 22.71 -6.19
CA ASP A 170 8.53 23.90 -6.08
C ASP A 170 7.43 23.70 -5.03
N LEU A 171 6.83 22.50 -4.96
CA LEU A 171 5.93 22.14 -3.85
C LEU A 171 6.66 22.18 -2.50
N CYS A 172 7.89 21.66 -2.42
CA CYS A 172 8.64 21.63 -1.17
C CYS A 172 8.96 23.03 -0.66
N THR A 173 9.35 23.94 -1.55
CA THR A 173 9.56 25.35 -1.22
C THR A 173 8.25 26.00 -0.77
N SER A 174 7.16 25.81 -1.52
CA SER A 174 5.86 26.46 -1.24
C SER A 174 5.23 26.02 0.07
N TYR A 175 5.34 24.73 0.41
CA TYR A 175 4.75 24.16 1.61
C TYR A 175 5.73 23.99 2.76
N ASN A 176 7.02 24.29 2.56
CA ASN A 176 8.10 24.11 3.54
C ASN A 176 8.22 22.67 4.07
N VAL A 177 8.13 21.69 3.16
CA VAL A 177 8.26 20.25 3.44
C VAL A 177 9.59 19.71 2.88
N LYS A 178 10.08 18.59 3.42
CA LYS A 178 11.36 18.00 3.00
C LYS A 178 11.18 17.01 1.85
N LEU A 179 12.07 17.03 0.86
CA LEU A 179 12.14 16.06 -0.23
C LEU A 179 13.48 15.33 -0.24
N TYR A 180 13.42 14.01 -0.38
CA TYR A 180 14.58 13.16 -0.58
C TYR A 180 14.42 12.31 -1.82
N ILE A 181 15.42 12.36 -2.69
CA ILE A 181 15.51 11.52 -3.88
C ILE A 181 16.38 10.32 -3.57
N VAL A 182 15.82 9.11 -3.78
CA VAL A 182 16.47 7.85 -3.43
C VAL A 182 16.60 6.92 -4.62
N THR A 183 17.64 6.09 -4.61
CA THR A 183 17.89 5.09 -5.66
C THR A 183 17.12 3.78 -5.47
N GLY A 184 16.60 3.53 -4.28
CA GLY A 184 15.79 2.35 -3.98
C GLY A 184 15.32 2.28 -2.53
N GLY A 185 14.62 1.20 -2.20
CA GLY A 185 13.97 1.02 -0.90
C GLY A 185 14.93 1.02 0.31
N THR A 186 16.16 0.52 0.16
CA THR A 186 17.14 0.53 1.26
C THR A 186 17.51 1.94 1.69
N LEU A 187 17.77 2.82 0.71
CA LEU A 187 18.07 4.21 1.00
C LEU A 187 16.83 4.95 1.53
N ALA A 188 15.63 4.64 1.01
CA ALA A 188 14.37 5.15 1.55
C ALA A 188 14.22 4.84 3.05
N ARG A 189 14.42 3.57 3.46
CA ARG A 189 14.37 3.15 4.86
C ARG A 189 15.39 3.88 5.73
N LYS A 190 16.61 4.07 5.22
CA LYS A 190 17.65 4.83 5.92
C LYS A 190 17.21 6.28 6.14
N VAL A 191 16.76 6.97 5.09
CA VAL A 191 16.29 8.38 5.18
C VAL A 191 15.13 8.51 6.18
N ILE A 192 14.16 7.59 6.15
CA ILE A 192 13.03 7.60 7.09
C ILE A 192 13.51 7.42 8.54
N LYS A 193 14.46 6.51 8.78
CA LYS A 193 15.05 6.28 10.10
C LYS A 193 15.83 7.50 10.62
N ASP A 194 16.58 8.15 9.75
CA ASP A 194 17.44 9.29 10.08
C ASP A 194 16.60 10.54 10.38
N HIS A 195 15.50 10.75 9.65
CA HIS A 195 14.67 11.95 9.76
C HIS A 195 13.47 11.83 10.71
N ARG A 196 13.04 10.60 11.02
CA ARG A 196 11.90 10.30 11.90
C ARG A 196 10.66 11.17 11.62
N PRO A 197 10.15 11.19 10.37
CA PRO A 197 8.98 12.00 10.04
C PRO A 197 7.72 11.49 10.74
N LYS A 198 6.73 12.38 10.90
CA LYS A 198 5.39 11.99 11.40
C LYS A 198 4.40 11.69 10.28
N GLY A 199 4.75 12.00 9.04
CA GLY A 199 3.98 11.62 7.85
C GLY A 199 4.87 11.53 6.61
N ILE A 200 4.59 10.56 5.76
CA ILE A 200 5.38 10.28 4.56
C ILE A 200 4.49 10.37 3.32
N ILE A 201 4.98 11.04 2.30
CA ILE A 201 4.42 11.00 0.95
C ILE A 201 5.42 10.25 0.08
N ALA A 202 5.10 9.01 -0.27
CA ALA A 202 5.98 8.15 -1.05
C ALA A 202 5.56 8.20 -2.52
N VAL A 203 6.47 8.59 -3.40
CA VAL A 203 6.30 8.47 -4.85
C VAL A 203 7.08 7.25 -5.31
N ALA A 204 6.43 6.31 -5.99
CA ALA A 204 7.09 5.08 -6.44
C ALA A 204 6.21 4.27 -7.41
N CYS A 205 6.78 3.20 -7.98
CA CYS A 205 6.01 2.20 -8.69
C CYS A 205 5.19 1.34 -7.72
N GLU A 206 4.24 0.56 -8.24
CA GLU A 206 3.38 -0.34 -7.49
C GLU A 206 4.13 -1.22 -6.49
N ARG A 207 5.21 -1.84 -6.97
CA ARG A 207 6.03 -2.76 -6.18
C ARG A 207 6.69 -2.02 -5.01
N ASP A 208 7.37 -0.91 -5.30
CA ASP A 208 8.15 -0.21 -4.28
C ASP A 208 7.21 0.49 -3.28
N LEU A 209 6.04 0.96 -3.72
CA LEU A 209 5.00 1.48 -2.82
C LEU A 209 4.47 0.40 -1.87
N SER A 210 4.09 -0.77 -2.38
CA SER A 210 3.53 -1.81 -1.51
C SER A 210 4.55 -2.32 -0.49
N HIS A 211 5.80 -2.54 -0.91
CA HIS A 211 6.89 -2.88 0.00
C HIS A 211 7.19 -1.75 1.01
N GLY A 212 7.27 -0.51 0.55
CA GLY A 212 7.53 0.65 1.42
C GLY A 212 6.44 0.86 2.48
N ILE A 213 5.17 0.69 2.10
CA ILE A 213 4.03 0.78 3.04
C ILE A 213 4.14 -0.32 4.11
N LEU A 214 4.48 -1.56 3.73
CA LEU A 214 4.62 -2.66 4.68
C LEU A 214 5.80 -2.48 5.64
N ASP A 215 6.93 -2.00 5.14
CA ASP A 215 8.17 -1.81 5.90
C ASP A 215 8.02 -0.70 6.95
N VAL A 216 7.27 0.36 6.64
CA VAL A 216 7.06 1.48 7.55
C VAL A 216 5.90 1.17 8.50
N LYS A 217 6.26 0.92 9.76
CA LYS A 217 5.31 0.70 10.86
C LYS A 217 5.04 2.02 11.59
N ASN A 218 3.78 2.26 11.95
CA ASN A 218 3.30 3.37 12.80
C ASN A 218 3.36 4.80 12.22
N ILE A 219 4.04 5.04 11.10
CA ILE A 219 4.02 6.34 10.42
C ILE A 219 2.99 6.30 9.30
N PRO A 220 2.05 7.26 9.19
CA PRO A 220 1.11 7.33 8.07
C PRO A 220 1.87 7.58 6.76
N VAL A 221 1.68 6.70 5.79
CA VAL A 221 2.27 6.78 4.45
C VAL A 221 1.16 6.97 3.42
N ILE A 222 1.21 8.06 2.66
CA ILE A 222 0.38 8.25 1.47
C ILE A 222 1.24 7.91 0.26
N GLY A 223 0.84 6.90 -0.51
CA GLY A 223 1.52 6.47 -1.73
C GLY A 223 0.97 7.18 -2.97
N VAL A 224 1.85 7.74 -3.80
CA VAL A 224 1.52 8.30 -5.11
C VAL A 224 2.23 7.48 -6.17
N LYS A 225 1.46 6.74 -6.97
CA LYS A 225 2.01 5.93 -8.06
C LYS A 225 2.65 6.83 -9.12
N ASN A 226 3.86 6.48 -9.55
CA ASN A 226 4.48 7.06 -10.72
C ASN A 226 4.01 6.38 -12.02
N GLU A 227 4.06 7.12 -13.12
CA GLU A 227 3.80 6.66 -14.46
C GLU A 227 5.11 6.25 -15.13
N ARG A 228 5.04 5.17 -15.92
CA ARG A 228 6.21 4.53 -16.55
C ARG A 228 6.08 4.59 -18.08
N PRO A 229 6.05 5.79 -18.70
CA PRO A 229 5.80 5.92 -20.14
C PRO A 229 6.92 5.30 -21.00
N ASN A 230 8.15 5.25 -20.48
CA ASN A 230 9.31 4.74 -21.18
C ASN A 230 9.79 3.39 -20.62
N GLY A 231 8.88 2.61 -20.04
CA GLY A 231 9.20 1.34 -19.38
C GLY A 231 9.62 1.48 -17.91
N PRO A 232 10.07 0.39 -17.28
CA PRO A 232 10.37 0.36 -15.86
C PRO A 232 11.61 1.18 -15.52
N CYS A 233 11.49 2.03 -14.49
CA CYS A 233 12.61 2.76 -13.89
C CYS A 233 13.38 3.67 -14.86
N TYR A 234 12.73 4.16 -15.93
CA TYR A 234 13.37 5.04 -16.91
C TYR A 234 12.45 6.22 -17.25
N ASN A 235 12.91 7.45 -17.01
CA ASN A 235 12.18 8.70 -17.30
C ASN A 235 10.70 8.62 -16.88
N THR A 236 10.48 8.23 -15.62
CA THR A 236 9.15 8.08 -15.04
C THR A 236 8.54 9.45 -14.74
N LYS A 237 7.22 9.51 -14.66
CA LYS A 237 6.48 10.74 -14.36
C LYS A 237 5.67 10.63 -13.08
N VAL A 238 5.34 11.74 -12.45
CA VAL A 238 4.42 11.79 -11.32
C VAL A 238 3.44 12.94 -11.47
N ASP A 239 2.19 12.67 -11.11
CA ASP A 239 1.17 13.70 -11.01
C ASP A 239 1.44 14.58 -9.77
N ILE A 240 1.99 15.77 -10.02
CA ILE A 240 2.32 16.77 -9.01
C ILE A 240 1.08 17.17 -8.20
N ASN A 241 -0.11 17.20 -8.81
CA ASN A 241 -1.34 17.56 -8.11
C ASN A 241 -1.73 16.51 -7.07
N LYS A 242 -1.46 15.22 -7.32
CA LYS A 242 -1.70 14.16 -6.31
C LYS A 242 -0.74 14.30 -5.12
N VAL A 243 0.50 14.68 -5.38
CA VAL A 243 1.49 14.95 -4.32
C VAL A 243 1.07 16.16 -3.50
N GLU A 244 0.68 17.24 -4.15
CA GLU A 244 0.18 18.45 -3.48
C GLU A 244 -1.06 18.15 -2.62
N LYS A 245 -2.04 17.42 -3.15
CA LYS A 245 -3.22 17.00 -2.38
C LYS A 245 -2.84 16.21 -1.12
N ALA A 246 -1.82 15.35 -1.20
CA ALA A 246 -1.32 14.62 -0.04
C ALA A 246 -0.65 15.54 1.00
N ILE A 247 0.11 16.55 0.55
CA ILE A 247 0.69 17.58 1.44
C ILE A 247 -0.41 18.35 2.14
N LYS A 248 -1.34 18.92 1.37
CA LYS A 248 -2.49 19.68 1.85
C LYS A 248 -3.31 18.90 2.87
N HIS A 249 -3.55 17.62 2.61
CA HIS A 249 -4.24 16.73 3.54
C HIS A 249 -3.53 16.63 4.90
N PHE A 250 -2.22 16.37 4.93
CA PHE A 250 -1.47 16.32 6.19
C PHE A 250 -1.42 17.67 6.91
N LEU A 251 -1.40 18.78 6.17
CA LEU A 251 -1.41 20.13 6.74
C LEU A 251 -2.80 20.61 7.19
N ARG A 252 -3.88 19.90 6.79
CA ARG A 252 -5.28 20.36 6.87
C ARG A 252 -5.47 21.74 6.23
N ARG A 253 -4.94 21.91 5.02
CA ARG A 253 -5.18 23.06 4.15
C ARG A 253 -6.04 22.61 2.97
N GLU A 254 -7.04 23.40 2.59
CA GLU A 254 -7.87 23.15 1.40
C GLU A 254 -7.16 23.56 0.11
#